data_AF-A0A8B6GN58-F1
#
_entry.id   AF-A0A8B6GN58-F1
#
_cell.length_a   1.000
_cell.length_b   1.000
_cell.length_c   1.000
_cell.angle_alpha   90.00
_cell.angle_beta   90.00
_cell.angle_gamma   90.00
#
_symmetry.space_group_name_H-M   'P 1'
#
loop_
_entity.id
_entity.type
_entity.pdbx_description
1 polymer ?
#
loop_
_entity_poly.entity_id
_entity_poly.type
_entity_poly.pdbx_seq_one_letter_code
_entity_poly.pdbx_strand_id
1 'polypeptide(L)'
;MQYRNSWETTIKILQIHGLAVRRLSNEKILNCINMDGTPTSKTFDHVPSEIGAEEAEEVGVEHLLRDIKDTSVGSLSQRITNQLMGLKGLHSHITDINSYLQKVSSGQLPVNHQIIYQLQDVFNLLPDVNLQDFVKSVYVKTNDQMLVVYLASLIRSVIALHNLISNKVQNRDAEKNEGKDLSKDKKDIKKDEKDGEKKDSQKGKSTEKSDIKSGSKSTGKK
;
A
#
# COMPACT_ATOMS: atom_id res chain seq x y z
N MET A 1 -34.92 33.11 38.37
CA MET A 1 -34.80 33.32 36.91
C MET A 1 -33.40 33.84 36.63
N GLN A 2 -32.81 33.45 35.49
CA GLN A 2 -31.51 33.88 34.95
C GLN A 2 -30.26 33.25 35.57
N TYR A 3 -29.71 32.26 34.85
CA TYR A 3 -28.26 32.04 34.58
C TYR A 3 -28.13 30.73 33.78
N ARG A 4 -28.68 30.67 32.56
CA ARG A 4 -28.55 29.50 31.67
C ARG A 4 -28.15 29.84 30.23
N ASN A 5 -27.73 31.08 29.94
CA ASN A 5 -27.69 31.58 28.55
C ASN A 5 -26.30 32.04 28.06
N SER A 6 -25.21 31.75 28.77
CA SER A 6 -23.85 32.19 28.35
C SER A 6 -23.07 31.14 27.55
N TRP A 7 -23.30 29.85 27.80
CA TRP A 7 -22.56 28.78 27.13
C TRP A 7 -23.19 28.42 25.78
N GLU A 8 -24.51 28.52 25.63
CA GLU A 8 -25.21 28.24 24.38
C GLU A 8 -24.95 29.29 23.28
N THR A 9 -24.74 30.56 23.64
CA THR A 9 -24.36 31.63 22.71
C THR A 9 -22.94 31.46 22.21
N THR A 10 -22.02 31.03 23.07
CA THR A 10 -20.62 30.79 22.69
C THR A 10 -20.50 29.61 21.71
N ILE A 11 -21.33 28.56 21.89
CA ILE A 11 -21.41 27.41 20.97
C ILE A 11 -22.02 27.82 19.62
N LYS A 12 -23.04 28.68 19.59
CA LYS A 12 -23.62 29.19 18.34
C LYS A 12 -22.69 30.13 17.56
N ILE A 13 -21.83 30.88 18.25
CA ILE A 13 -20.86 31.78 17.60
C ILE A 13 -19.73 31.00 16.91
N LEU A 14 -19.32 29.84 17.44
CA LEU A 14 -18.33 28.98 16.77
C LEU A 14 -18.88 28.25 15.54
N GLN A 15 -20.20 28.12 15.39
CA GLN A 15 -20.82 27.44 14.25
C GLN A 15 -20.78 28.29 12.96
N ILE A 16 -20.51 29.60 13.04
CA ILE A 16 -20.64 30.55 11.92
C ILE A 16 -19.32 30.82 11.19
N HIS A 17 -18.17 30.45 11.75
CA HIS A 17 -16.87 30.58 11.07
C HIS A 17 -16.27 29.20 10.79
N GLY A 18 -16.40 28.77 9.53
CA GLY A 18 -15.94 27.50 9.00
C GLY A 18 -14.43 27.27 9.15
N LEU A 19 -14.04 26.66 10.27
CA LEU A 19 -12.77 25.97 10.44
C LEU A 19 -13.08 24.57 10.97
N ALA A 20 -13.01 23.61 10.05
CA ALA A 20 -13.16 22.20 10.31
C ALA A 20 -11.98 21.68 11.16
N VAL A 21 -12.26 21.34 12.42
CA VAL A 21 -11.54 20.30 13.16
C VAL A 21 -12.61 19.45 13.82
N ARG A 22 -12.99 18.36 13.15
CA ARG A 22 -13.95 17.39 13.65
C ARG A 22 -13.32 16.60 14.80
N ARG A 23 -13.44 17.12 16.03
CA ARG A 23 -13.19 16.33 17.25
C ARG A 23 -14.47 15.55 17.57
N LEU A 24 -14.58 14.33 17.05
CA LEU A 24 -15.59 13.38 17.53
C LEU A 24 -15.17 12.90 18.92
N SER A 25 -15.79 13.46 19.95
CA SER A 25 -15.77 12.88 21.29
C SER A 25 -16.59 11.58 21.23
N ASN A 26 -15.92 10.46 20.90
CA ASN A 26 -16.50 9.13 20.82
C ASN A 26 -16.71 8.54 22.23
N GLU A 27 -17.60 9.13 23.01
CA GLU A 27 -18.05 8.54 24.27
C GLU A 27 -19.57 8.62 24.34
N LYS A 28 -20.23 7.51 23.98
CA LYS A 28 -21.67 7.35 24.23
C LYS A 28 -21.83 6.95 25.69
N ILE A 29 -22.20 7.90 26.55
CA ILE A 29 -22.57 7.60 27.94
C ILE A 29 -23.88 6.82 27.91
N LEU A 30 -23.81 5.52 28.15
CA LEU A 30 -24.98 4.66 28.25
C LEU A 30 -25.32 4.45 29.73
N ASN A 31 -26.59 4.67 30.08
CA ASN A 31 -27.11 4.29 31.39
C ASN A 31 -27.35 2.77 31.36
N CYS A 32 -26.37 2.00 31.82
CA CYS A 32 -26.48 0.54 31.86
C CYS A 32 -27.39 0.15 33.03
N ILE A 33 -28.56 -0.40 32.72
CA ILE A 33 -29.34 -1.14 33.70
C ILE A 33 -28.60 -2.45 33.90
N ASN A 34 -27.84 -2.54 34.98
CA ASN A 34 -27.05 -3.73 35.24
C ASN A 34 -28.02 -4.88 35.57
N MET A 35 -27.87 -6.02 34.87
CA MET A 35 -28.67 -7.23 35.09
C MET A 35 -28.35 -7.93 36.43
N ASP A 36 -27.38 -7.40 37.18
CA ASP A 36 -26.89 -7.86 38.47
C ASP A 36 -27.59 -7.19 39.68
N GLY A 37 -28.58 -6.32 39.43
CA GLY A 37 -29.34 -5.62 40.47
C GLY A 37 -28.60 -4.43 41.11
N THR A 38 -27.42 -4.06 40.62
CA THR A 38 -26.69 -2.87 41.08
C THR A 38 -27.28 -1.59 40.47
N PRO A 39 -27.22 -0.44 41.19
CA PRO A 39 -27.77 0.81 40.71
C PRO A 39 -27.13 1.23 39.39
N THR A 40 -27.93 1.84 38.51
CA THR A 40 -27.51 2.31 37.17
C THR A 40 -26.22 3.13 37.27
N SER A 41 -25.14 2.57 36.75
CA SER A 41 -23.84 3.23 36.69
C SER A 41 -23.58 3.70 35.26
N LYS A 42 -23.00 4.90 35.13
CA LYS A 42 -22.54 5.40 33.83
C LYS A 42 -21.24 4.69 33.49
N THR A 43 -21.25 3.92 32.42
CA THR A 43 -20.07 3.23 31.91
C THR A 43 -19.81 3.64 30.47
N PHE A 44 -18.56 3.50 30.04
CA PHE A 44 -18.16 3.70 28.65
C PHE A 44 -18.23 2.36 27.92
N ASP A 45 -18.88 2.36 26.77
CA ASP A 45 -18.95 1.20 25.89
C ASP A 45 -18.08 1.44 24.64
N HIS A 46 -17.52 0.38 24.10
CA HIS A 46 -16.65 0.46 22.94
C HIS A 46 -17.47 0.67 21.66
N VAL A 47 -17.16 1.74 20.92
CA VAL A 47 -17.72 2.01 19.60
C VAL A 47 -16.64 1.76 18.55
N PRO A 48 -16.88 0.88 17.55
CA PRO A 48 -15.92 0.67 16.46
C PRO A 48 -15.56 2.01 15.79
N SER A 49 -14.25 2.26 15.67
CA SER A 49 -13.73 3.49 15.10
C SER A 49 -12.68 3.16 14.04
N GLU A 50 -12.77 3.84 12.91
CA GLU A 50 -11.77 3.80 11.85
C GLU A 50 -11.32 5.22 11.50
N ILE A 51 -10.09 5.35 10.99
CA ILE A 51 -9.55 6.63 10.52
C ILE A 51 -9.76 6.66 9.01
N GLY A 52 -10.69 7.49 8.57
CA GLY A 52 -10.85 7.86 7.15
C GLY A 52 -10.06 9.13 6.83
N ALA A 53 -9.85 9.39 5.54
CA ALA A 53 -9.26 10.62 5.03
C ALA A 53 -10.11 11.16 3.88
N GLU A 54 -10.20 12.49 3.75
CA GLU A 54 -10.74 13.16 2.55
C GLU A 54 -9.64 13.30 1.47
N GLU A 55 -10.01 13.51 0.21
CA GLU A 55 -9.06 13.59 -0.93
C GLU A 55 -7.91 14.58 -0.67
N ALA A 56 -8.21 15.76 -0.11
CA ALA A 56 -7.19 16.75 0.23
C ALA A 56 -6.23 16.27 1.35
N GLU A 57 -6.72 15.48 2.29
CA GLU A 57 -5.94 14.93 3.39
C GLU A 57 -5.10 13.73 2.93
N GLU A 58 -5.64 12.89 2.05
CA GLU A 58 -4.93 11.73 1.49
C GLU A 58 -3.69 12.16 0.71
N VAL A 59 -3.80 13.15 -0.17
CA VAL A 59 -2.67 13.70 -0.93
C VAL A 59 -1.64 14.34 0.01
N GLY A 60 -2.10 15.01 1.07
CA GLY A 60 -1.23 15.59 2.09
C GLY A 60 -0.42 14.52 2.85
N VAL A 61 -1.09 13.44 3.28
CA VAL A 61 -0.45 12.32 3.98
C VAL A 61 0.50 11.55 3.05
N GLU A 62 0.11 11.32 1.79
CA GLU A 62 0.98 10.66 0.81
C GLU A 62 2.28 11.43 0.60
N HIS A 63 2.19 12.77 0.50
CA HIS A 63 3.38 13.60 0.37
C HIS A 63 4.32 13.48 1.56
N LEU A 64 3.76 13.49 2.78
CA LEU A 64 4.54 13.38 4.03
C LEU A 64 5.18 11.99 4.21
N LEU A 65 4.54 10.94 3.69
CA LEU A 65 4.98 9.56 3.87
C LEU A 65 5.77 9.00 2.68
N ARG A 66 6.11 9.83 1.68
CA ARG A 66 6.83 9.38 0.48
C ARG A 66 8.15 8.66 0.79
N ASP A 67 8.85 9.07 1.83
CA ASP A 67 10.16 8.50 2.20
C ASP A 67 10.05 7.23 3.06
N ILE A 68 8.87 6.96 3.62
CA ILE A 68 8.63 5.84 4.55
C ILE A 68 7.78 4.75 3.88
N LYS A 69 6.84 5.13 3.02
CA LYS A 69 5.92 4.21 2.34
C LYS A 69 6.60 3.64 1.11
N ASP A 70 6.88 2.35 1.15
CA ASP A 70 7.41 1.63 0.01
C ASP A 70 6.28 1.30 -0.99
N THR A 71 6.05 2.19 -1.94
CA THR A 71 5.04 2.00 -3.01
C THR A 71 5.41 0.85 -3.96
N SER A 72 6.63 0.30 -3.86
CA SER A 72 7.08 -0.83 -4.68
C SER A 72 6.57 -2.20 -4.21
N VAL A 73 5.86 -2.26 -3.08
CA VAL A 73 5.34 -3.52 -2.54
C VAL A 73 4.26 -4.09 -3.43
N GLY A 74 4.55 -5.21 -4.08
CA GLY A 74 3.60 -5.93 -4.92
C GLY A 74 2.36 -6.38 -4.14
N SER A 75 1.24 -6.57 -4.87
CA SER A 75 -0.05 -6.94 -4.28
C SER A 75 -0.04 -8.24 -3.46
N LEU A 76 0.84 -9.19 -3.80
CA LEU A 76 1.02 -10.43 -3.04
C LEU A 76 1.65 -10.17 -1.66
N SER A 77 2.72 -9.38 -1.62
CA SER A 77 3.42 -9.02 -0.38
C SER A 77 2.51 -8.26 0.57
N GLN A 78 1.66 -7.35 0.05
CA GLN A 78 0.65 -6.67 0.87
C GLN A 78 -0.37 -7.64 1.46
N ARG A 79 -0.87 -8.60 0.67
CA ARG A 79 -1.83 -9.62 1.15
C ARG A 79 -1.23 -10.51 2.24
N ILE A 80 0.02 -10.94 2.08
CA ILE A 80 0.75 -11.73 3.09
C ILE A 80 0.92 -10.93 4.37
N THR A 81 1.29 -9.65 4.25
CA THR A 81 1.45 -8.74 5.39
C THR A 81 0.12 -8.57 6.14
N ASN A 82 -0.99 -8.38 5.42
CA ASN A 82 -2.31 -8.29 6.03
C ASN A 82 -2.71 -9.57 6.77
N GLN A 83 -2.44 -10.76 6.21
CA GLN A 83 -2.68 -12.04 6.89
C GLN A 83 -1.86 -12.17 8.19
N LEU A 84 -0.58 -11.80 8.13
CA LEU A 84 0.32 -11.82 9.29
C LEU A 84 -0.12 -10.81 10.37
N MET A 85 -0.49 -9.59 9.97
CA MET A 85 -1.01 -8.58 10.88
C MET A 85 -2.32 -9.02 11.52
N GLY A 86 -3.23 -9.65 10.75
CA GLY A 86 -4.47 -10.23 11.26
C GLY A 86 -4.22 -11.31 12.32
N LEU A 87 -3.23 -12.19 12.10
CA LEU A 87 -2.86 -13.21 13.08
C LEU A 87 -2.25 -12.60 14.36
N LYS A 88 -1.40 -11.57 14.21
CA LYS A 88 -0.85 -10.82 15.37
C LYS A 88 -1.96 -10.14 16.17
N GLY A 89 -2.93 -9.53 15.50
CA GLY A 89 -4.10 -8.93 16.15
C GLY A 89 -4.91 -9.96 16.95
N LEU A 90 -5.21 -11.11 16.33
CA LEU A 90 -5.90 -12.22 17.00
C LEU A 90 -5.13 -12.70 18.24
N HIS A 91 -3.80 -12.86 18.14
CA HIS A 91 -2.97 -13.26 19.27
C HIS A 91 -3.03 -12.25 20.42
N SER A 92 -2.98 -10.94 20.12
CA SER A 92 -3.14 -9.89 21.13
C SER A 92 -4.49 -10.02 21.83
N HIS A 93 -5.58 -10.12 21.07
CA HIS A 93 -6.93 -10.25 21.63
C HIS A 93 -7.10 -11.49 22.51
N ILE A 94 -6.58 -12.65 22.11
CA ILE A 94 -6.61 -13.87 22.93
C ILE A 94 -5.82 -13.67 24.23
N THR A 95 -4.68 -12.99 24.16
CA THR A 95 -3.86 -12.67 25.33
C THR A 95 -4.58 -11.73 26.29
N ASP A 96 -5.28 -10.73 25.76
CA ASP A 96 -6.10 -9.79 26.55
C ASP A 96 -7.26 -10.51 27.25
N ILE A 97 -7.95 -11.41 26.55
CA ILE A 97 -9.00 -12.27 27.15
C ILE A 97 -8.42 -13.13 28.27
N ASN A 98 -7.25 -13.76 28.05
CA ASN A 98 -6.60 -14.56 29.08
C ASN A 98 -6.23 -13.71 30.32
N SER A 99 -5.66 -12.52 30.10
CA SER A 99 -5.33 -11.57 31.17
C SER A 99 -6.56 -11.15 31.97
N TYR A 100 -7.70 -10.89 31.30
CA TYR A 100 -8.98 -10.61 31.97
C TYR A 100 -9.43 -11.80 32.83
N LEU A 101 -9.45 -13.01 32.28
CA LEU A 101 -9.86 -14.22 33.02
C LEU A 101 -8.94 -14.51 34.21
N GLN A 102 -7.63 -14.27 34.10
CA GLN A 102 -6.69 -14.38 35.22
C GLN A 102 -7.00 -13.39 36.34
N LYS A 103 -7.33 -12.13 36.00
CA LYS A 103 -7.71 -11.10 36.99
C LYS A 103 -9.03 -11.43 37.71
N VAL A 104 -9.98 -12.00 36.98
CA VAL A 104 -11.25 -12.46 37.54
C VAL A 104 -11.04 -13.70 38.43
N SER A 105 -10.23 -14.67 37.99
CA SER A 105 -9.91 -15.87 38.77
C SER A 105 -9.12 -15.58 40.04
N SER A 106 -8.26 -14.55 40.03
CA SER A 106 -7.51 -14.10 41.21
C SER A 106 -8.34 -13.19 42.13
N GLY A 107 -9.60 -12.90 41.78
CA GLY A 107 -10.50 -12.06 42.56
C GLY A 107 -10.16 -10.56 42.55
N GLN A 108 -9.24 -10.12 41.69
CA GLN A 108 -8.83 -8.71 41.58
C GLN A 108 -9.90 -7.84 40.92
N LEU A 109 -10.77 -8.42 40.09
CA LEU A 109 -11.80 -7.71 39.34
C LEU A 109 -13.14 -8.46 39.46
N PRO A 110 -14.26 -7.75 39.68
CA PRO A 110 -15.58 -8.39 39.68
C PRO A 110 -15.91 -8.98 38.31
N VAL A 111 -16.60 -10.11 38.32
CA VAL A 111 -17.00 -10.85 37.12
C VAL A 111 -18.03 -10.05 36.33
N ASN A 112 -17.73 -9.70 35.08
CA ASN A 112 -18.75 -9.25 34.13
C ASN A 112 -19.34 -10.46 33.39
N HIS A 113 -20.59 -10.80 33.71
CA HIS A 113 -21.30 -11.94 33.12
C HIS A 113 -21.53 -11.80 31.61
N GLN A 114 -21.69 -10.58 31.08
CA GLN A 114 -21.92 -10.35 29.65
C GLN A 114 -20.72 -10.83 28.82
N ILE A 115 -19.51 -10.58 29.29
CA ILE A 115 -18.27 -11.00 28.62
C ILE A 115 -18.16 -12.53 28.61
N ILE A 116 -18.55 -13.19 29.70
CA ILE A 116 -18.51 -14.65 29.80
C ILE A 116 -19.49 -15.30 28.82
N TYR A 117 -20.70 -14.77 28.69
CA TYR A 117 -21.68 -15.28 27.72
C TYR A 117 -21.18 -15.15 26.29
N GLN A 118 -20.63 -13.99 25.91
CA GLN A 118 -20.03 -13.80 24.59
C GLN A 118 -18.86 -14.75 24.34
N LEU A 119 -18.02 -14.96 25.35
CA LEU A 119 -16.89 -15.90 25.25
C LEU A 119 -17.37 -17.34 25.05
N GLN A 120 -18.44 -17.74 25.74
CA GLN A 120 -19.06 -19.06 25.57
C GLN A 120 -19.61 -19.22 24.14
N ASP A 121 -20.29 -18.20 23.60
CA ASP A 121 -20.80 -18.23 22.23
C ASP A 121 -19.65 -18.39 21.22
N VAL A 122 -18.52 -17.71 21.43
CA VAL A 122 -17.33 -17.86 20.58
C VAL A 122 -16.84 -19.30 20.56
N PHE A 123 -16.74 -19.97 21.71
CA PHE A 123 -16.32 -21.38 21.77
C PHE A 123 -17.34 -22.32 21.14
N ASN A 124 -18.64 -22.04 21.27
CA ASN A 124 -19.70 -22.84 20.66
C ASN A 124 -19.75 -22.71 19.13
N LEU A 125 -19.29 -21.58 18.59
CA LEU A 125 -19.24 -21.30 17.15
C LEU A 125 -17.93 -21.76 16.49
N LEU A 126 -16.98 -22.32 17.25
CA LEU A 126 -15.76 -22.85 16.66
C LEU A 126 -16.12 -23.99 15.69
N PRO A 127 -15.73 -23.90 14.41
CA PRO A 127 -16.05 -24.91 13.44
C PRO A 127 -15.25 -26.19 13.71
N ASP A 128 -15.90 -27.35 13.57
CA ASP A 128 -15.20 -28.63 13.55
C ASP A 128 -14.49 -28.82 12.20
N VAL A 129 -13.17 -28.67 12.22
CA VAL A 129 -12.30 -28.76 11.04
C VAL A 129 -12.06 -30.21 10.58
N ASN A 130 -12.44 -31.22 11.37
CA ASN A 130 -12.21 -32.62 11.04
C ASN A 130 -13.41 -33.29 10.34
N LEU A 131 -14.47 -32.53 10.06
CA LEU A 131 -15.62 -33.03 9.33
C LEU A 131 -15.22 -33.43 7.90
N GLN A 132 -15.55 -34.67 7.50
CA GLN A 132 -15.13 -35.22 6.20
C GLN A 132 -15.60 -34.37 5.01
N ASP A 133 -16.79 -33.77 5.08
CA ASP A 133 -17.28 -32.90 4.01
C ASP A 133 -16.48 -31.60 3.90
N PHE A 134 -16.04 -31.03 5.04
CA PHE A 134 -15.17 -29.86 5.04
C PHE A 134 -13.83 -30.20 4.40
N VAL A 135 -13.19 -31.30 4.82
CA VAL A 135 -11.92 -31.77 4.25
C VAL A 135 -12.04 -31.99 2.74
N LYS A 136 -13.10 -32.68 2.29
CA LYS A 136 -13.37 -32.89 0.86
C LYS A 136 -13.55 -31.57 0.11
N SER A 137 -14.29 -30.62 0.69
CA SER A 137 -14.50 -29.30 0.07
C SER A 137 -13.19 -28.51 -0.07
N VAL A 138 -12.33 -28.56 0.94
CA VAL A 138 -10.99 -27.93 0.93
C VAL A 138 -10.12 -28.55 -0.15
N TYR A 139 -10.14 -29.88 -0.31
CA TYR A 139 -9.40 -30.55 -1.38
C TYR A 139 -9.87 -30.12 -2.77
N VAL A 140 -11.18 -30.10 -3.01
CA VAL A 140 -11.73 -29.65 -4.31
C VAL A 140 -11.33 -28.20 -4.59
N LYS A 141 -11.49 -27.30 -3.61
CA LYS A 141 -11.13 -25.89 -3.78
C LYS A 141 -9.64 -25.66 -3.98
N THR A 142 -8.80 -26.41 -3.29
CA THR A 142 -7.34 -26.33 -3.45
C THR A 142 -6.92 -26.83 -4.82
N ASN A 143 -7.54 -27.91 -5.32
CA ASN A 143 -7.27 -28.43 -6.65
C ASN A 143 -7.66 -27.42 -7.75
N ASP A 144 -8.83 -26.78 -7.63
CA ASP A 144 -9.28 -25.74 -8.56
C ASP A 144 -8.32 -24.54 -8.56
N GLN A 145 -7.91 -24.08 -7.38
CA GLN A 145 -6.97 -22.97 -7.26
C GLN A 145 -5.59 -23.31 -7.84
N MET A 146 -5.12 -24.55 -7.62
CA MET A 146 -3.85 -25.03 -8.14
C MET A 146 -3.86 -25.08 -9.68
N LEU A 147 -4.97 -25.47 -10.30
CA LEU A 147 -5.15 -25.44 -11.76
C LEU A 147 -4.95 -24.02 -12.31
N VAL A 148 -5.53 -23.01 -11.67
CA VAL A 148 -5.36 -21.60 -12.07
C VAL A 148 -3.90 -21.16 -11.95
N VAL A 149 -3.20 -21.58 -10.88
CA VAL A 149 -1.78 -21.28 -10.69
C VAL A 149 -0.93 -21.91 -11.81
N TYR A 150 -1.18 -23.16 -12.17
CA TYR A 150 -0.47 -23.81 -13.27
C TYR A 150 -0.67 -23.08 -14.61
N LEU A 151 -1.92 -22.77 -14.97
CA LEU A 151 -2.22 -22.05 -16.21
C LEU A 151 -1.53 -20.68 -16.24
N ALA A 152 -1.60 -19.92 -15.14
CA ALA A 152 -0.94 -18.62 -15.04
C ALA A 152 0.60 -18.74 -15.16
N SER A 153 1.20 -19.78 -14.57
CA SER A 153 2.65 -20.02 -14.68
C SER A 153 3.08 -20.34 -16.11
N LEU A 154 2.29 -21.11 -16.86
CA LEU A 154 2.59 -21.49 -18.23
C LEU A 154 2.51 -20.28 -19.17
N ILE A 155 1.45 -19.46 -19.05
CA ILE A 155 1.31 -18.22 -19.80
C ILE A 155 2.48 -17.27 -19.53
N ARG A 156 2.89 -17.11 -18.25
CA ARG A 156 4.06 -16.29 -17.90
C ARG A 156 5.35 -16.82 -18.53
N SER A 157 5.56 -18.13 -18.56
CA SER A 157 6.73 -18.75 -19.21
C SER A 157 6.77 -18.46 -20.72
N VAL A 158 5.63 -18.52 -21.41
CA VAL A 158 5.55 -18.19 -22.85
C VAL A 158 5.85 -16.71 -23.10
N ILE A 159 5.30 -15.80 -22.27
CA ILE A 159 5.59 -14.36 -22.36
C ILE A 159 7.08 -14.10 -22.10
N ALA A 160 7.67 -14.74 -21.09
CA ALA A 160 9.10 -14.61 -20.79
C ALA A 160 9.96 -15.10 -21.96
N LEU A 161 9.58 -16.21 -22.61
CA LEU A 161 10.27 -16.71 -23.79
C LEU A 161 10.18 -15.74 -24.96
N HIS A 162 8.99 -15.18 -25.22
CA HIS A 162 8.80 -14.15 -26.25
C HIS A 162 9.68 -12.93 -25.97
N ASN A 163 9.72 -12.46 -24.73
CA ASN A 163 10.56 -11.34 -24.31
C ASN A 163 12.05 -11.65 -24.51
N LEU A 164 12.48 -12.89 -24.24
CA LEU A 164 13.87 -13.30 -24.44
C LEU A 164 14.24 -13.33 -25.93
N ILE A 165 13.37 -13.83 -26.80
CA ILE A 165 13.58 -13.83 -28.25
C ILE A 165 13.66 -12.39 -28.76
N SER A 166 12.73 -11.53 -28.32
CA SER A 166 12.70 -10.12 -28.69
C SER A 166 13.98 -9.40 -28.26
N ASN A 167 14.42 -9.61 -27.01
CA ASN A 167 15.67 -9.06 -26.49
C ASN A 167 16.89 -9.53 -27.30
N LYS A 168 16.95 -10.82 -27.67
CA LYS A 168 18.05 -11.37 -28.49
C LYS A 168 18.08 -10.80 -29.91
N VAL A 169 16.92 -10.61 -30.55
CA VAL A 169 16.85 -9.99 -31.88
C VAL A 169 17.30 -8.53 -31.80
N GLN A 170 16.80 -7.78 -30.81
CA GLN A 170 17.19 -6.39 -30.58
C GLN A 170 18.70 -6.24 -30.36
N ASN A 171 19.31 -7.07 -29.50
CA ASN A 171 20.76 -7.03 -29.27
C ASN A 171 21.54 -7.37 -30.54
N ARG A 172 21.13 -8.39 -31.29
CA ARG A 172 21.81 -8.78 -32.54
C ARG A 172 21.74 -7.67 -33.59
N ASP A 173 20.60 -7.00 -33.71
CA ASP A 173 20.43 -5.93 -34.68
C ASP A 173 21.15 -4.64 -34.23
N ALA A 174 21.25 -4.39 -32.92
CA ALA A 174 22.10 -3.34 -32.34
C ALA A 174 23.59 -3.59 -32.63
N GLU A 175 24.11 -4.79 -32.35
CA GLU A 175 25.50 -5.18 -32.66
C GLU A 175 25.83 -5.03 -34.15
N LYS A 176 24.89 -5.40 -35.03
CA LYS A 176 25.05 -5.22 -36.49
C LYS A 176 25.08 -3.76 -36.91
N ASN A 177 24.35 -2.88 -36.22
CA ASN A 177 24.33 -1.46 -36.53
C ASN A 177 25.59 -0.76 -35.99
N GLU A 178 26.05 -1.11 -34.79
CA GLU A 178 27.32 -0.63 -34.23
C GLU A 178 28.53 -1.06 -35.08
N GLY A 179 28.52 -2.30 -35.59
CA GLY A 179 29.56 -2.79 -36.51
C GLY A 179 29.55 -2.10 -37.89
N LYS A 180 28.42 -1.52 -38.32
CA LYS A 180 28.32 -0.79 -39.60
C LYS A 180 28.85 0.63 -39.50
N ASP A 181 28.71 1.32 -38.38
CA ASP A 181 29.26 2.68 -38.21
C ASP A 181 30.80 2.67 -38.25
N LEU A 182 31.47 1.67 -37.66
CA LEU A 182 32.93 1.50 -37.78
C LEU A 182 33.43 1.24 -39.21
N SER A 183 32.54 0.77 -40.11
CA SER A 183 32.86 0.50 -41.52
C SER A 183 32.59 1.67 -42.46
N LYS A 184 31.74 2.63 -42.05
CA LYS A 184 31.54 3.90 -42.76
C LYS A 184 32.69 4.88 -42.51
N ASP A 185 33.17 5.00 -41.27
CA ASP A 185 34.34 5.85 -40.96
C ASP A 185 35.61 5.44 -41.73
N LYS A 186 35.79 4.14 -42.04
CA LYS A 186 36.90 3.67 -42.89
C LYS A 186 36.72 3.93 -44.39
N LYS A 187 35.50 4.18 -44.88
CA LYS A 187 35.23 4.49 -46.29
C LYS A 187 35.33 5.97 -46.60
N ASP A 188 35.03 6.84 -45.63
CA ASP A 188 35.15 8.29 -45.82
C ASP A 188 36.62 8.75 -45.76
N ILE A 189 37.47 8.15 -44.91
CA ILE A 189 38.93 8.43 -44.88
C ILE A 189 39.64 8.10 -46.22
N LYS A 190 39.14 7.12 -46.99
CA LYS A 190 39.75 6.75 -48.29
C LYS A 190 39.31 7.60 -49.48
N LYS A 191 38.29 8.45 -49.33
CA LYS A 191 37.82 9.36 -50.39
C LYS A 191 38.39 10.77 -50.28
N ASP A 192 38.76 11.22 -49.07
CA ASP A 192 39.24 12.59 -48.85
C ASP A 192 40.72 12.84 -49.21
N GLU A 193 41.54 11.82 -49.46
CA GLU A 193 42.97 12.01 -49.82
C GLU A 193 43.23 12.36 -51.30
N LYS A 194 42.20 12.45 -52.17
CA LYS A 194 42.42 12.63 -53.62
C LYS A 194 41.98 13.94 -54.26
N ASP A 195 41.35 14.88 -53.54
CA ASP A 195 40.72 16.04 -54.20
C ASP A 195 40.95 17.41 -53.51
N GLY A 196 42.15 17.60 -52.95
CA GLY A 196 42.51 18.79 -52.20
C GLY A 196 43.56 19.70 -52.86
N GLU A 197 43.34 20.24 -54.06
CA GLU A 197 44.07 21.45 -54.49
C GLU A 197 43.37 22.24 -55.62
N LYS A 198 42.50 23.22 -55.28
CA LYS A 198 42.54 24.64 -55.75
C LYS A 198 41.28 25.47 -55.45
N LYS A 199 41.52 26.53 -54.65
CA LYS A 199 41.03 27.94 -54.72
C LYS A 199 39.54 28.29 -54.61
N ASP A 200 39.16 28.70 -53.39
CA ASP A 200 38.74 30.06 -52.96
C ASP A 200 38.04 31.01 -53.96
N SER A 201 36.78 31.42 -53.66
CA SER A 201 36.33 32.83 -53.55
C SER A 201 34.80 33.02 -53.32
N GLN A 202 34.49 33.75 -52.24
CA GLN A 202 33.40 34.76 -52.04
C GLN A 202 31.89 34.42 -51.90
N LYS A 203 31.43 34.58 -50.64
CA LYS A 203 30.58 35.69 -50.09
C LYS A 203 29.02 35.61 -50.11
N GLY A 204 28.46 35.49 -48.89
CA GLY A 204 27.22 36.13 -48.37
C GLY A 204 25.93 35.28 -48.44
N LYS A 205 24.95 35.33 -47.53
CA LYS A 205 24.70 36.01 -46.24
C LYS A 205 23.37 35.41 -45.66
N SER A 206 23.29 35.24 -44.32
CA SER A 206 22.08 35.22 -43.42
C SER A 206 21.03 34.08 -43.57
N THR A 207 20.43 33.47 -42.52
CA THR A 207 20.28 33.80 -41.08
C THR A 207 19.74 32.59 -40.27
N GLU A 208 20.14 32.48 -38.98
CA GLU A 208 19.47 31.91 -37.76
C GLU A 208 18.82 30.50 -37.80
N LYS A 209 18.82 29.63 -36.77
CA LYS A 209 19.14 29.54 -35.33
C LYS A 209 19.11 28.00 -35.07
N SER A 210 19.91 27.32 -34.26
CA SER A 210 20.00 27.31 -32.79
C SER A 210 20.88 26.11 -32.43
N ASP A 211 21.77 26.18 -31.43
CA ASP A 211 21.85 25.19 -30.36
C ASP A 211 22.97 25.45 -29.37
N ILE A 212 22.61 25.18 -28.11
CA ILE A 212 23.37 25.37 -26.89
C ILE A 212 24.35 24.21 -26.71
N LYS A 213 25.62 24.59 -26.45
CA LYS A 213 26.71 23.79 -25.87
C LYS A 213 26.19 22.85 -24.78
N SER A 214 26.42 21.54 -24.86
CA SER A 214 27.70 20.81 -24.76
C SER A 214 28.30 20.75 -23.35
N GLY A 215 28.68 19.53 -22.98
CA GLY A 215 29.85 19.25 -22.14
C GLY A 215 29.46 18.44 -20.91
N SER A 216 29.57 17.11 -20.92
CA SER A 216 30.81 16.34 -20.68
C SER A 216 31.39 16.62 -19.29
N LYS A 217 31.87 15.68 -18.49
CA LYS A 217 32.59 14.43 -18.76
C LYS A 217 32.91 13.84 -17.38
N SER A 218 33.11 12.52 -17.31
CA SER A 218 34.32 11.87 -16.79
C SER A 218 34.02 10.60 -15.98
N THR A 219 34.39 9.50 -16.62
CA THR A 219 34.87 8.28 -15.99
C THR A 219 36.21 8.53 -15.30
N GLY A 220 36.46 7.85 -14.18
CA GLY A 220 37.73 7.81 -13.47
C GLY A 220 37.93 6.46 -12.81
N LYS A 221 38.85 5.68 -13.39
CA LYS A 221 39.24 4.31 -13.04
C LYS A 221 40.28 4.33 -11.91
N LYS A 222 40.09 3.53 -10.86
CA LYS A 222 41.15 2.74 -10.19
C LYS A 222 40.51 1.67 -9.33
#